data_AF-A0A4Q2DKI8-F1
#
_entry.id   AF-A0A4Q2DKI8-F1
#
_cell.length_a   1.000
_cell.length_b   1.000
_cell.length_c   1.000
_cell.angle_alpha   90.00
_cell.angle_beta   90.00
_cell.angle_gamma   90.00
#
_symmetry.space_group_name_H-M   'P 1'
#
loop_
_entity.id
_entity.type
_entity.pdbx_description
1 polymer ?
#
loop_
_entity_poly.entity_id
_entity_poly.type
_entity_poly.pdbx_seq_one_letter_code
_entity_poly.pdbx_strand_id
1 'polypeptide(L)'
;MTDEVREYIFCNGPWPDPAPLPKEKADALKHEYEYFYPFDIPSSAKDLVPNHLTFALYNHAALLPGDKWRLRRRSRSLGRMRPVDAEDGLEDANFEEKTANANILRVHTHLGWCEDMVKDQANSRTGPRNYHDTVFKNEVNDLINITHSHYEATNYKDALKYGFYELQSARDWYREVTGDVGMHRDLVLYWIRTAALLITPIAPHFAEQVWCDILSEPKSIQHALWPTPFKPVDPTITAAGLYMRGTIKTIRDAETNLPRMLQKAAKGKKVNTDSAPFDLKKPNSVKIYVAKEFPEWQNTAVQTVKDAYDEKEDNVDDAKVRQLLVENGLINDKRVMPFIQAFKKRMAQYGAQTAFQRGERHPARVVALPQEVAEPCGCGGLVG
;
A
#
# COMPACT_ATOMS: atom_id res chain seq x y z
N MET A 1 -52.29 5.68 8.62
CA MET A 1 -51.36 5.33 9.71
C MET A 1 -51.53 6.37 10.79
N THR A 2 -52.16 6.01 11.91
CA THR A 2 -52.42 6.93 13.02
C THR A 2 -51.16 7.09 13.89
N ASP A 3 -51.18 8.02 14.84
CA ASP A 3 -50.01 8.29 15.69
C ASP A 3 -49.73 7.14 16.66
N GLU A 4 -50.76 6.44 17.13
CA GLU A 4 -50.62 5.27 18.02
C GLU A 4 -49.92 4.10 17.30
N VAL A 5 -50.20 3.92 16.00
CA VAL A 5 -49.49 2.93 15.17
C VAL A 5 -48.04 3.32 14.98
N ARG A 6 -47.73 4.61 14.79
CA ARG A 6 -46.35 5.10 14.66
C ARG A 6 -45.59 4.91 15.96
N GLU A 7 -46.22 5.19 17.10
CA GLU A 7 -45.64 5.02 18.42
C GLU A 7 -45.34 3.54 18.71
N TYR A 8 -46.24 2.63 18.32
CA TYR A 8 -46.00 1.19 18.40
C TYR A 8 -44.77 0.75 17.60
N ILE A 9 -44.64 1.22 16.35
CA ILE A 9 -43.57 0.82 15.42
C ILE A 9 -42.23 1.42 15.84
N PHE A 10 -42.16 2.72 16.13
CA PHE A 10 -40.90 3.44 16.31
C PHE A 10 -40.46 3.57 17.77
N CYS A 11 -41.41 3.72 18.69
CA CYS A 11 -41.15 4.08 20.08
C CYS A 11 -41.53 2.99 21.10
N ASN A 12 -41.87 1.78 20.64
CA ASN A 12 -42.31 0.68 21.50
C ASN A 12 -43.57 1.00 22.33
N GLY A 13 -44.45 1.85 21.81
CA GLY A 13 -45.75 2.14 22.41
C GLY A 13 -46.70 0.94 22.44
N PRO A 14 -47.84 1.04 23.15
CA PRO A 14 -48.88 0.01 23.15
C PRO A 14 -49.57 -0.09 21.78
N TRP A 15 -50.11 -1.27 21.45
CA TRP A 15 -50.89 -1.47 20.23
C TRP A 15 -52.28 -0.82 20.36
N PRO A 16 -52.74 0.00 19.40
CA PRO A 16 -54.02 0.70 19.49
C PRO A 16 -55.25 -0.22 19.45
N ASP A 17 -56.29 0.18 20.18
CA ASP A 17 -57.65 -0.39 20.14
C ASP A 17 -58.67 0.75 19.98
N PRO A 18 -59.46 0.80 18.89
CA PRO A 18 -59.58 -0.18 17.81
C PRO A 18 -58.36 -0.20 16.87
N ALA A 19 -57.92 -1.41 16.50
CA ALA A 19 -56.77 -1.61 15.63
C ALA A 19 -57.08 -1.14 14.18
N PRO A 20 -56.35 -0.14 13.65
CA PRO A 20 -56.61 0.40 12.31
C PRO A 20 -56.04 -0.45 11.16
N LEU A 21 -55.23 -1.47 11.46
CA LEU A 21 -54.66 -2.43 10.49
C LEU A 21 -54.32 -3.77 11.16
N PRO A 22 -54.04 -4.85 10.39
CA PRO A 22 -53.62 -6.14 10.95
C PRO A 22 -52.29 -6.02 11.70
N LYS A 23 -52.25 -6.53 12.93
CA LYS A 23 -51.07 -6.45 13.81
C LYS A 23 -49.82 -7.06 13.16
N GLU A 24 -49.96 -8.17 12.45
CA GLU A 24 -48.86 -8.85 11.74
C GLU A 24 -48.08 -7.91 10.81
N LYS A 25 -48.76 -6.99 10.12
CA LYS A 25 -48.10 -6.01 9.24
C LYS A 25 -47.35 -4.94 10.02
N ALA A 26 -47.90 -4.51 11.16
CA ALA A 26 -47.21 -3.57 12.05
C ALA A 26 -45.99 -4.21 12.71
N ASP A 27 -46.09 -5.48 13.11
CA ASP A 27 -44.99 -6.25 13.68
C ASP A 27 -43.86 -6.44 12.66
N ALA A 28 -44.19 -6.71 11.39
CA ALA A 28 -43.21 -6.75 10.32
C ALA A 28 -42.50 -5.39 10.13
N LEU A 29 -43.26 -4.28 10.09
CA LEU A 29 -42.67 -2.93 9.98
C LEU A 29 -41.78 -2.58 11.18
N LYS A 30 -42.21 -2.97 12.38
CA LYS A 30 -41.44 -2.78 13.61
C LYS A 30 -40.13 -3.57 13.55
N HIS A 31 -40.17 -4.83 13.13
CA HIS A 31 -38.99 -5.66 12.98
C HIS A 31 -37.97 -5.06 12.01
N GLU A 32 -38.42 -4.62 10.83
CA GLU A 32 -37.56 -3.96 9.83
C GLU A 32 -36.92 -2.67 10.41
N TYR A 33 -37.71 -1.86 11.13
CA TYR A 33 -37.19 -0.66 11.78
C TYR A 33 -36.15 -0.98 12.86
N GLU A 34 -36.42 -1.95 13.74
CA GLU A 34 -35.49 -2.36 14.80
C GLU A 34 -34.23 -3.02 14.26
N TYR A 35 -34.30 -3.67 13.09
CA TYR A 35 -33.14 -4.29 12.44
C TYR A 35 -32.21 -3.26 11.78
N PHE A 36 -32.77 -2.30 11.03
CA PHE A 36 -31.99 -1.32 10.26
C PHE A 36 -31.59 -0.06 11.06
N TYR A 37 -32.18 0.17 12.22
CA TYR A 37 -31.96 1.37 13.02
C TYR A 37 -31.16 1.05 14.30
N PRO A 38 -30.19 1.89 14.70
CA PRO A 38 -29.78 3.16 14.11
C PRO A 38 -29.02 3.02 12.78
N PHE A 39 -29.16 4.01 11.88
CA PHE A 39 -28.36 4.00 10.64
C PHE A 39 -26.87 4.23 10.92
N ASP A 40 -26.02 3.51 10.20
CA ASP A 40 -24.56 3.49 10.43
C ASP A 40 -23.83 4.72 9.87
N ILE A 41 -24.10 5.09 8.61
CA ILE A 41 -23.34 6.12 7.89
C ILE A 41 -24.27 7.08 7.12
N PRO A 42 -24.40 8.35 7.57
CA PRO A 42 -25.08 9.41 6.83
C PRO A 42 -24.11 10.11 5.88
N SER A 43 -24.22 9.86 4.56
CA SER A 43 -23.45 10.60 3.56
C SER A 43 -24.19 11.87 3.13
N SER A 44 -23.56 13.04 3.27
CA SER A 44 -24.13 14.33 2.86
C SER A 44 -23.04 15.35 2.54
N ALA A 45 -23.42 16.45 1.89
CA ALA A 45 -22.50 17.53 1.51
C ALA A 45 -22.35 18.58 2.62
N LYS A 46 -21.23 19.32 2.60
CA LYS A 46 -20.83 20.25 3.68
C LYS A 46 -21.83 21.39 3.91
N ASP A 47 -22.54 21.80 2.87
CA ASP A 47 -23.60 22.80 2.88
C ASP A 47 -24.82 22.38 3.72
N LEU A 48 -25.01 21.08 3.93
CA LEU A 48 -26.11 20.53 4.73
C LEU A 48 -25.78 20.36 6.22
N VAL A 49 -24.53 20.60 6.62
CA VAL A 49 -24.08 20.58 8.02
C VAL A 49 -24.86 21.58 8.89
N PRO A 50 -24.91 22.89 8.57
CA PRO A 50 -25.57 23.88 9.42
C PRO A 50 -27.11 23.76 9.44
N ASN A 51 -27.71 22.96 8.56
CA ASN A 51 -29.16 22.80 8.45
C ASN A 51 -29.61 21.35 8.68
N HIS A 52 -29.82 20.57 7.61
CA HIS A 52 -30.38 19.23 7.59
C HIS A 52 -29.69 18.27 8.54
N LEU A 53 -28.35 18.21 8.57
CA LEU A 53 -27.65 17.30 9.50
C LEU A 53 -27.81 17.73 10.95
N THR A 54 -27.81 19.04 11.22
CA THR A 54 -28.07 19.59 12.55
C THR A 54 -29.51 19.30 12.98
N PHE A 55 -30.50 19.57 12.13
CA PHE A 55 -31.90 19.26 12.40
C PHE A 55 -32.15 17.77 12.53
N ALA A 56 -31.45 16.92 11.77
CA ALA A 56 -31.55 15.48 11.94
C ALA A 56 -31.09 15.07 13.35
N LEU A 57 -29.99 15.60 13.87
CA LEU A 57 -29.58 15.34 15.25
C LEU A 57 -30.65 15.76 16.26
N TYR A 58 -31.18 16.98 16.15
CA TYR A 58 -32.23 17.48 17.06
C TYR A 58 -33.51 16.64 17.00
N ASN A 59 -33.99 16.31 15.80
CA ASN A 59 -35.20 15.52 15.62
C ASN A 59 -35.04 14.10 16.18
N HIS A 60 -33.86 13.48 16.03
CA HIS A 60 -33.62 12.13 16.57
C HIS A 60 -33.53 12.15 18.10
N ALA A 61 -32.89 13.17 18.67
CA ALA A 61 -32.84 13.36 20.11
C ALA A 61 -34.21 13.65 20.74
N ALA A 62 -35.10 14.33 19.99
CA ALA A 62 -36.44 14.68 20.45
C ALA A 62 -37.45 13.53 20.33
N LEU A 63 -37.35 12.71 19.27
CA LEU A 63 -38.37 11.70 18.95
C LEU A 63 -38.00 10.28 19.40
N LEU A 64 -36.72 9.94 19.45
CA LEU A 64 -36.27 8.56 19.64
C LEU A 64 -35.59 8.38 21.00
N PRO A 65 -35.65 7.17 21.59
CA PRO A 65 -34.90 6.86 22.79
C PRO A 65 -33.37 6.83 22.52
N GLY A 66 -32.59 7.00 23.59
CA GLY A 66 -31.15 7.24 23.51
C GLY A 66 -30.30 6.13 22.88
N ASP A 67 -30.80 4.90 22.91
CA ASP A 67 -30.25 3.71 22.24
C ASP A 67 -30.40 3.76 20.72
N LYS A 68 -31.39 4.51 20.22
CA LYS A 68 -31.62 4.76 18.78
C LYS A 68 -30.96 6.05 18.31
N TRP A 69 -30.23 6.75 19.18
CA TRP A 69 -29.42 7.89 18.78
C TRP A 69 -28.17 7.39 18.06
N ARG A 70 -27.71 8.19 17.08
CA ARG A 70 -26.59 7.87 16.20
C ARG A 70 -25.41 7.23 16.94
N LEU A 71 -25.11 5.98 16.63
CA LEU A 71 -23.90 5.31 17.10
C LEU A 71 -22.74 5.59 16.14
N ARG A 72 -22.15 6.79 16.26
CA ARG A 72 -20.73 6.97 15.92
C ARG A 72 -20.07 7.99 16.83
N ARG A 73 -19.85 7.60 18.09
CA ARG A 73 -18.72 8.15 18.86
C ARG A 73 -17.46 7.75 18.08
N ARG A 74 -16.78 8.74 17.49
CA ARG A 74 -15.63 8.69 16.56
C ARG A 74 -16.02 8.56 15.08
N SER A 75 -16.19 9.69 14.38
CA SER A 75 -15.36 9.96 13.20
C SER A 75 -15.58 11.37 12.66
N ARG A 76 -14.47 12.10 12.52
CA ARG A 76 -14.28 13.07 11.44
C ARG A 76 -14.20 12.26 10.13
N SER A 77 -15.32 11.97 9.48
CA SER A 77 -15.32 11.75 8.03
C SER A 77 -16.74 11.88 7.50
N LEU A 78 -17.02 13.05 6.91
CA LEU A 78 -18.16 13.26 6.01
C LEU A 78 -17.63 13.03 4.59
N GLY A 79 -17.50 11.77 4.19
CA GLY A 79 -17.03 11.37 2.85
C GLY A 79 -18.21 11.02 1.95
N ARG A 80 -18.45 11.85 0.93
CA ARG A 80 -19.44 11.64 -0.14
C ARG A 80 -18.96 10.55 -1.10
N MET A 81 -19.86 9.72 -1.61
CA MET A 81 -19.61 8.89 -2.80
C MET A 81 -19.53 9.82 -4.04
N ARG A 82 -18.32 10.08 -4.53
CA ARG A 82 -17.96 10.83 -5.74
C ARG A 82 -17.19 9.88 -6.69
N PRO A 83 -16.95 10.23 -7.98
CA PRO A 83 -15.96 9.51 -8.78
C PRO A 83 -14.67 9.40 -7.98
N VAL A 84 -14.17 8.19 -7.80
CA VAL A 84 -13.22 7.83 -6.73
C VAL A 84 -11.86 8.54 -6.83
N ASP A 85 -11.56 9.17 -7.98
CA ASP A 85 -10.38 10.01 -8.17
C ASP A 85 -10.53 11.43 -7.59
N ALA A 86 -11.73 11.86 -7.20
CA ALA A 86 -12.01 13.20 -6.67
C ALA A 86 -11.77 13.24 -5.15
N GLU A 87 -11.08 14.27 -4.65
CA GLU A 87 -10.60 14.40 -3.26
C GLU A 87 -11.61 13.97 -2.17
N ASP A 88 -11.13 13.17 -1.20
CA ASP A 88 -11.88 12.66 -0.04
C ASP A 88 -11.97 13.66 1.14
N GLY A 89 -11.37 14.86 0.99
CA GLY A 89 -11.37 15.89 2.02
C GLY A 89 -12.68 16.68 2.12
N LEU A 90 -12.73 17.65 3.04
CA LEU A 90 -13.81 18.65 3.10
C LEU A 90 -13.73 19.69 1.97
N GLU A 91 -12.64 19.64 1.20
CA GLU A 91 -12.37 20.49 0.04
C GLU A 91 -13.23 20.08 -1.16
N ASP A 92 -13.37 21.00 -2.11
CA ASP A 92 -14.23 20.78 -3.27
C ASP A 92 -13.55 19.84 -4.27
N ALA A 93 -14.06 18.61 -4.33
CA ALA A 93 -13.47 17.60 -5.19
C ALA A 93 -13.48 18.02 -6.68
N ASN A 94 -12.32 17.90 -7.31
CA ASN A 94 -12.10 18.19 -8.73
C ASN A 94 -12.42 16.95 -9.60
N PHE A 95 -13.10 17.15 -10.72
CA PHE A 95 -13.34 16.11 -11.72
C PHE A 95 -12.70 16.53 -13.04
N GLU A 96 -11.70 15.78 -13.48
CA GLU A 96 -10.96 16.05 -14.71
C GLU A 96 -11.30 15.00 -15.77
N GLU A 97 -11.92 15.43 -16.87
CA GLU A 97 -12.31 14.55 -17.98
C GLU A 97 -11.10 13.85 -18.62
N LYS A 98 -9.94 14.53 -18.67
CA LYS A 98 -8.69 13.94 -19.15
C LYS A 98 -8.26 12.71 -18.35
N THR A 99 -8.39 12.78 -17.04
CA THR A 99 -8.06 11.68 -16.12
C THR A 99 -9.07 10.55 -16.27
N ALA A 100 -10.36 10.86 -16.42
CA ALA A 100 -11.39 9.85 -16.70
C ALA A 100 -11.12 9.09 -18.01
N ASN A 101 -10.81 9.79 -19.11
CA ASN A 101 -10.50 9.16 -20.39
C ASN A 101 -9.24 8.27 -20.33
N ALA A 102 -8.21 8.70 -19.60
CA ALA A 102 -7.01 7.89 -19.37
C ALA A 102 -7.34 6.61 -18.58
N ASN A 103 -8.25 6.70 -17.61
CA ASN A 103 -8.67 5.55 -16.81
C ASN A 103 -9.53 4.56 -17.59
N ILE A 104 -10.39 5.02 -18.52
CA ILE A 104 -11.14 4.12 -19.43
C ILE A 104 -10.16 3.27 -20.26
N LEU A 105 -9.14 3.90 -20.85
CA LEU A 105 -8.12 3.19 -21.63
C LEU A 105 -7.32 2.21 -20.76
N ARG A 106 -7.01 2.59 -19.52
CA ARG A 106 -6.32 1.74 -18.56
C ARG A 106 -7.15 0.51 -18.19
N VAL A 107 -8.44 0.67 -17.91
CA VAL A 107 -9.34 -0.45 -17.60
C VAL A 107 -9.48 -1.39 -18.80
N HIS A 108 -9.63 -0.84 -20.02
CA HIS A 108 -9.72 -1.64 -21.24
C HIS A 108 -8.45 -2.46 -21.52
N THR A 109 -7.28 -1.83 -21.44
CA THR A 109 -5.99 -2.52 -21.61
C THR A 109 -5.75 -3.55 -20.51
N HIS A 110 -6.17 -3.25 -19.29
CA HIS A 110 -6.07 -4.18 -18.18
C HIS A 110 -6.97 -5.41 -18.36
N LEU A 111 -8.21 -5.21 -18.85
CA LEU A 111 -9.13 -6.30 -19.17
C LEU A 111 -8.52 -7.27 -20.20
N GLY A 112 -8.00 -6.72 -21.30
CA GLY A 112 -7.32 -7.53 -22.33
C GLY A 112 -6.14 -8.32 -21.76
N TRP A 113 -5.34 -7.71 -20.88
CA TRP A 113 -4.26 -8.42 -20.20
C TRP A 113 -4.76 -9.58 -19.33
N CYS A 114 -5.86 -9.40 -18.59
CA CYS A 114 -6.45 -10.48 -17.78
C CYS A 114 -6.95 -11.63 -18.66
N GLU A 115 -7.60 -11.34 -19.78
CA GLU A 115 -8.03 -12.35 -20.74
C GLU A 115 -6.85 -13.13 -21.32
N ASP A 116 -5.81 -12.43 -21.76
CA ASP A 116 -4.63 -13.04 -22.36
C ASP A 116 -3.92 -13.95 -21.35
N MET A 117 -3.77 -13.52 -20.10
CA MET A 117 -3.15 -14.35 -19.05
C MET A 117 -3.98 -15.58 -18.69
N VAL A 118 -5.31 -15.49 -18.76
CA VAL A 118 -6.18 -16.65 -18.52
C VAL A 118 -6.16 -17.62 -19.69
N LYS A 119 -6.11 -17.13 -20.94
CA LYS A 119 -5.97 -17.97 -22.14
C LYS A 119 -4.57 -18.63 -22.21
N ASP A 120 -3.53 -17.91 -21.79
CA ASP A 120 -2.13 -18.35 -21.81
C ASP A 120 -1.68 -19.11 -20.55
N GLN A 121 -2.63 -19.59 -19.74
CA GLN A 121 -2.34 -20.33 -18.50
C GLN A 121 -1.45 -21.56 -18.72
N ALA A 122 -1.51 -22.16 -19.91
CA ALA A 122 -0.74 -23.35 -20.26
C ALA A 122 0.77 -23.07 -20.45
N ASN A 123 1.14 -21.86 -20.87
CA ASN A 123 2.53 -21.46 -21.07
C ASN A 123 3.14 -20.82 -19.82
N SER A 124 2.33 -20.56 -18.81
CA SER A 124 2.78 -20.02 -17.53
C SER A 124 3.53 -21.07 -16.71
N ARG A 125 4.57 -20.63 -15.98
CA ARG A 125 5.38 -21.54 -15.17
C ARG A 125 4.52 -22.17 -14.07
N THR A 126 4.63 -23.49 -13.95
CA THR A 126 4.09 -24.30 -12.84
C THR A 126 5.28 -24.98 -12.15
N GLY A 127 5.52 -24.69 -10.87
CA GLY A 127 6.73 -25.17 -10.19
C GLY A 127 6.97 -24.56 -8.81
N PRO A 128 8.14 -24.82 -8.19
CA PRO A 128 8.47 -24.27 -6.87
C PRO A 128 8.52 -22.74 -6.90
N ARG A 129 8.09 -22.10 -5.81
CA ARG A 129 8.05 -20.64 -5.71
C ARG A 129 9.45 -20.05 -5.63
N ASN A 130 9.72 -19.06 -6.45
CA ASN A 130 10.98 -18.30 -6.44
C ASN A 130 10.95 -17.26 -5.32
N TYR A 131 12.13 -16.67 -5.05
CA TYR A 131 12.24 -15.52 -4.14
C TYR A 131 11.33 -14.37 -4.59
N HIS A 132 11.31 -14.05 -5.89
CA HIS A 132 10.46 -13.00 -6.46
C HIS A 132 8.96 -13.27 -6.28
N ASP A 133 8.53 -14.53 -6.36
CA ASP A 133 7.13 -14.93 -6.14
C ASP A 133 6.72 -14.69 -4.69
N THR A 134 7.63 -14.96 -3.75
CA THR A 134 7.39 -14.79 -2.32
C THR A 134 7.29 -13.31 -1.96
N VAL A 135 8.19 -12.49 -2.52
CA VAL A 135 8.14 -11.02 -2.37
C VAL A 135 6.84 -10.46 -2.94
N PHE A 136 6.48 -10.85 -4.16
CA PHE A 136 5.26 -10.37 -4.81
C PHE A 136 3.99 -10.75 -4.05
N LYS A 137 3.88 -12.01 -3.60
CA LYS A 137 2.74 -12.44 -2.77
C LYS A 137 2.62 -11.63 -1.48
N ASN A 138 3.75 -11.37 -0.83
CA ASN A 138 3.76 -10.59 0.42
C ASN A 138 3.35 -9.13 0.19
N GLU A 139 3.80 -8.53 -0.91
CA GLU A 139 3.42 -7.17 -1.32
C GLU A 139 1.94 -7.06 -1.66
N VAL A 140 1.37 -8.05 -2.37
CA VAL A 140 -0.08 -8.10 -2.64
C VAL A 140 -0.87 -8.18 -1.33
N ASN A 141 -0.43 -9.01 -0.39
CA ASN A 141 -1.08 -9.12 0.93
C ASN A 141 -1.01 -7.80 1.72
N ASP A 142 0.11 -7.08 1.64
CA ASP A 142 0.27 -5.77 2.28
C ASP A 142 -0.70 -4.74 1.69
N LEU A 143 -0.80 -4.69 0.36
CA LEU A 143 -1.73 -3.82 -0.34
C LEU A 143 -3.19 -4.12 0.01
N ILE A 144 -3.58 -5.39 0.16
CA ILE A 144 -4.93 -5.77 0.62
C ILE A 144 -5.23 -5.14 1.98
N ASN A 145 -4.30 -5.23 2.94
CA ASN A 145 -4.50 -4.72 4.30
C ASN A 145 -4.56 -3.18 4.33
N ILE A 146 -3.71 -2.52 3.54
CA ILE A 146 -3.71 -1.07 3.39
C ILE A 146 -5.03 -0.60 2.77
N THR A 147 -5.47 -1.23 1.68
CA THR A 147 -6.73 -0.91 1.02
C THR A 147 -7.93 -1.15 1.94
N HIS A 148 -7.94 -2.23 2.73
CA HIS A 148 -8.98 -2.48 3.73
C HIS A 148 -9.07 -1.35 4.77
N SER A 149 -7.92 -0.95 5.31
CA SER A 149 -7.84 0.15 6.29
C SER A 149 -8.37 1.47 5.72
N HIS A 150 -8.12 1.74 4.43
CA HIS A 150 -8.66 2.93 3.75
C HIS A 150 -10.15 2.84 3.48
N TYR A 151 -10.70 1.68 3.14
CA TYR A 151 -12.14 1.48 3.01
C TYR A 151 -12.87 1.65 4.36
N GLU A 152 -12.33 1.09 5.45
CA GLU A 152 -12.87 1.31 6.80
C GLU A 152 -12.84 2.79 7.21
N ALA A 153 -11.76 3.49 6.85
CA ALA A 153 -11.61 4.92 7.09
C ALA A 153 -12.45 5.80 6.14
N THR A 154 -13.17 5.22 5.17
CA THR A 154 -13.94 5.92 4.13
C THR A 154 -13.09 6.84 3.22
N ASN A 155 -11.81 6.52 3.03
CA ASN A 155 -10.88 7.22 2.13
C ASN A 155 -10.80 6.50 0.78
N TYR A 156 -11.75 6.75 -0.12
CA TYR A 156 -11.89 6.01 -1.37
C TYR A 156 -10.78 6.31 -2.39
N LYS A 157 -10.24 7.53 -2.44
CA LYS A 157 -9.12 7.91 -3.30
C LYS A 157 -7.85 7.14 -2.96
N ASP A 158 -7.54 7.05 -1.67
CA ASP A 158 -6.40 6.25 -1.21
C ASP A 158 -6.67 4.74 -1.40
N ALA A 159 -7.91 4.30 -1.18
CA ALA A 159 -8.30 2.91 -1.46
C ALA A 159 -8.10 2.55 -2.94
N LEU A 160 -8.45 3.43 -3.88
CA LEU A 160 -8.19 3.25 -5.32
C LEU A 160 -6.69 3.30 -5.64
N LYS A 161 -5.96 4.21 -5.00
CA LYS A 161 -4.51 4.30 -5.18
C LYS A 161 -3.83 2.98 -4.85
N TYR A 162 -4.06 2.43 -3.66
CA TYR A 162 -3.43 1.20 -3.24
C TYR A 162 -4.07 -0.05 -3.88
N GLY A 163 -5.39 -0.07 -3.99
CA GLY A 163 -6.16 -1.22 -4.48
C GLY A 163 -6.13 -1.42 -6.00
N PHE A 164 -5.76 -0.39 -6.77
CA PHE A 164 -5.71 -0.46 -8.24
C PHE A 164 -4.37 -0.03 -8.81
N TYR A 165 -3.87 1.18 -8.52
CA TYR A 165 -2.65 1.70 -9.15
C TYR A 165 -1.37 1.06 -8.61
N GLU A 166 -1.20 0.99 -7.29
CA GLU A 166 -0.03 0.35 -6.68
C GLU A 166 -0.05 -1.17 -6.91
N LEU A 167 -1.24 -1.78 -6.91
CA LEU A 167 -1.41 -3.20 -7.23
C LEU A 167 -0.98 -3.54 -8.67
N GLN A 168 -1.30 -2.68 -9.64
CA GLN A 168 -0.79 -2.81 -11.02
C GLN A 168 0.72 -2.58 -11.10
N SER A 169 1.23 -1.60 -10.34
CA SER A 169 2.67 -1.31 -10.29
C SER A 169 3.47 -2.49 -9.74
N ALA A 170 2.96 -3.15 -8.70
CA ALA A 170 3.54 -4.37 -8.14
C ALA A 170 3.57 -5.51 -9.18
N ARG A 171 2.50 -5.67 -9.96
CA ARG A 171 2.42 -6.66 -11.05
C ARG A 171 3.43 -6.36 -12.15
N ASP A 172 3.48 -5.11 -12.62
CA ASP A 172 4.36 -4.73 -13.72
C ASP A 172 5.83 -4.90 -13.34
N TRP A 173 6.17 -4.61 -12.07
CA TRP A 173 7.48 -4.93 -11.51
C TRP A 173 7.75 -6.43 -11.49
N TYR A 174 6.80 -7.24 -11.02
CA TYR A 174 6.93 -8.70 -10.99
C TYR A 174 7.17 -9.25 -12.40
N ARG A 175 6.44 -8.76 -13.40
CA ARG A 175 6.64 -9.11 -14.81
C ARG A 175 8.04 -8.77 -15.33
N GLU A 176 8.60 -7.62 -14.92
CA GLU A 176 9.95 -7.20 -15.32
C GLU A 176 11.03 -8.10 -14.70
N VAL A 177 10.92 -8.43 -13.41
CA VAL A 177 11.93 -9.26 -12.72
C VAL A 177 11.83 -10.74 -13.04
N THR A 178 10.68 -11.22 -13.55
CA THR A 178 10.51 -12.61 -14.02
C THR A 178 10.52 -12.71 -15.54
N GLY A 179 11.07 -11.74 -16.26
CA GLY A 179 11.09 -11.76 -17.74
C GLY A 179 11.90 -12.93 -18.32
N ASP A 180 12.83 -13.48 -17.55
CA ASP A 180 13.69 -14.61 -17.89
C ASP A 180 13.07 -15.97 -17.53
N VAL A 181 12.44 -16.09 -16.36
CA VAL A 181 11.89 -17.36 -15.82
C VAL A 181 10.39 -17.53 -16.11
N GLY A 182 9.69 -16.45 -16.45
CA GLY A 182 8.24 -16.42 -16.60
C GLY A 182 7.48 -16.35 -15.26
N MET A 183 6.28 -15.77 -15.30
CA MET A 183 5.41 -15.60 -14.12
C MET A 183 4.79 -16.93 -13.67
N HIS A 184 4.58 -17.07 -12.36
CA HIS A 184 3.92 -18.25 -11.81
C HIS A 184 2.38 -18.18 -12.02
N ARG A 185 1.81 -19.22 -12.66
CA ARG A 185 0.38 -19.27 -13.01
C ARG A 185 -0.55 -18.99 -11.81
N ASP A 186 -0.39 -19.75 -10.73
CA ASP A 186 -1.30 -19.64 -9.57
C ASP A 186 -1.21 -18.27 -8.87
N LEU A 187 -0.07 -17.58 -9.01
CA LEU A 187 0.15 -16.27 -8.38
C LEU A 187 -0.47 -15.16 -9.23
N VAL A 188 -0.39 -15.27 -10.56
CA VAL A 188 -1.11 -14.39 -11.49
C VAL A 188 -2.62 -14.54 -11.30
N LEU A 189 -3.15 -15.77 -11.23
CA LEU A 189 -4.58 -16.00 -10.99
C LEU A 189 -5.02 -15.47 -9.61
N TYR A 190 -4.20 -15.67 -8.57
CA TYR A 190 -4.44 -15.09 -7.26
C TYR A 190 -4.50 -13.55 -7.31
N TRP A 191 -3.58 -12.93 -8.05
CA TRP A 191 -3.55 -11.49 -8.25
C TRP A 191 -4.79 -10.99 -9.01
N ILE A 192 -5.21 -11.68 -10.09
CA ILE A 192 -6.41 -11.29 -10.87
C ILE A 192 -7.67 -11.38 -10.00
N ARG A 193 -7.85 -12.47 -9.25
CA ARG A 193 -8.97 -12.60 -8.29
C ARG A 193 -8.94 -11.47 -7.26
N THR A 194 -7.78 -11.19 -6.68
CA THR A 194 -7.63 -10.14 -5.66
C THR A 194 -7.93 -8.76 -6.24
N ALA A 195 -7.40 -8.43 -7.42
CA ALA A 195 -7.65 -7.17 -8.11
C ALA A 195 -9.14 -6.96 -8.40
N ALA A 196 -9.85 -8.00 -8.85
CA ALA A 196 -11.30 -7.95 -9.07
C ALA A 196 -12.06 -7.67 -7.76
N LEU A 197 -11.69 -8.32 -6.65
CA LEU A 197 -12.33 -8.10 -5.35
C LEU A 197 -12.09 -6.68 -4.82
N LEU A 198 -10.86 -6.17 -4.89
CA LEU A 198 -10.53 -4.84 -4.35
C LEU A 198 -11.19 -3.69 -5.12
N ILE A 199 -11.42 -3.85 -6.42
CA ILE A 199 -12.05 -2.83 -7.27
C ILE A 199 -13.59 -2.92 -7.28
N THR A 200 -14.18 -4.01 -6.77
CA THR A 200 -15.63 -4.25 -6.79
C THR A 200 -16.47 -3.07 -6.25
N PRO A 201 -16.11 -2.40 -5.14
CA PRO A 201 -16.87 -1.25 -4.63
C PRO A 201 -16.86 -0.02 -5.55
N ILE A 202 -15.88 0.07 -6.45
CA ILE A 202 -15.63 1.24 -7.31
C ILE A 202 -16.13 0.99 -8.73
N ALA A 203 -15.81 -0.18 -9.30
CA ALA A 203 -16.16 -0.57 -10.66
C ALA A 203 -16.75 -1.99 -10.67
N PRO A 204 -17.99 -2.18 -10.18
CA PRO A 204 -18.59 -3.50 -10.00
C PRO A 204 -18.81 -4.24 -11.32
N HIS A 205 -19.17 -3.54 -12.41
CA HIS A 205 -19.36 -4.17 -13.71
C HIS A 205 -18.06 -4.72 -14.30
N PHE A 206 -16.96 -3.96 -14.16
CA PHE A 206 -15.64 -4.43 -14.57
C PHE A 206 -15.21 -5.64 -13.73
N ALA A 207 -15.41 -5.58 -12.43
CA ALA A 207 -15.08 -6.68 -11.53
C ALA A 207 -15.91 -7.94 -11.83
N GLU A 208 -17.21 -7.80 -12.09
CA GLU A 208 -18.11 -8.89 -12.48
C GLU A 208 -17.67 -9.54 -13.80
N GLN A 209 -17.29 -8.75 -14.81
CA GLN A 209 -16.78 -9.26 -16.07
C GLN A 209 -15.48 -10.07 -15.87
N VAL A 210 -14.54 -9.57 -15.05
CA VAL A 210 -13.31 -10.31 -14.72
C VAL A 210 -13.62 -11.61 -13.95
N TRP A 211 -14.62 -11.60 -13.09
CA TRP A 211 -14.95 -12.74 -12.23
C TRP A 211 -15.74 -13.84 -12.96
N CYS A 212 -16.79 -13.46 -13.67
CA CYS A 212 -17.69 -14.39 -14.34
C CYS A 212 -17.18 -14.77 -15.74
N ASP A 213 -16.77 -13.80 -16.56
CA ASP A 213 -16.40 -14.09 -17.95
C ASP A 213 -14.95 -14.57 -18.07
N ILE A 214 -14.02 -13.93 -17.35
CA ILE A 214 -12.60 -14.26 -17.45
C ILE A 214 -12.25 -15.44 -16.52
N LEU A 215 -12.57 -15.35 -15.22
CA LEU A 215 -12.23 -16.40 -14.27
C LEU A 215 -13.22 -17.59 -14.27
N SER A 216 -14.38 -17.47 -14.95
CA SER A 216 -15.41 -18.51 -15.04
C SER A 216 -15.93 -18.99 -13.68
N GLU A 217 -16.09 -18.06 -12.74
CA GLU A 217 -16.65 -18.36 -11.43
C GLU A 217 -18.17 -18.61 -11.49
N PRO A 218 -18.72 -19.55 -10.71
CA PRO A 218 -20.12 -19.94 -10.81
C PRO A 218 -21.09 -18.95 -10.15
N LYS A 219 -20.60 -18.01 -9.35
CA LYS A 219 -21.40 -17.04 -8.59
C LYS A 219 -20.89 -15.64 -8.84
N SER A 220 -21.82 -14.67 -8.85
CA SER A 220 -21.49 -13.24 -8.95
C SER A 220 -20.52 -12.81 -7.85
N ILE A 221 -19.66 -11.84 -8.18
CA ILE A 221 -18.66 -11.30 -7.27
C ILE A 221 -19.30 -10.59 -6.07
N GLN A 222 -20.57 -10.20 -6.17
CA GLN A 222 -21.33 -9.56 -5.08
C GLN A 222 -21.51 -10.49 -3.86
N HIS A 223 -21.38 -11.80 -4.05
CA HIS A 223 -21.42 -12.78 -2.97
C HIS A 223 -20.03 -13.18 -2.47
N ALA A 224 -18.96 -12.66 -3.07
CA ALA A 224 -17.60 -12.98 -2.68
C ALA A 224 -17.21 -12.23 -1.40
N LEU A 225 -16.40 -12.89 -0.58
CA LEU A 225 -15.87 -12.31 0.65
C LEU A 225 -14.60 -11.50 0.36
N TRP A 226 -14.33 -10.53 1.24
CA TRP A 226 -13.09 -9.77 1.19
C TRP A 226 -11.86 -10.70 1.24
N PRO A 227 -10.86 -10.52 0.36
CA PRO A 227 -9.69 -11.38 0.34
C PRO A 227 -8.90 -11.18 1.62
N THR A 228 -8.95 -12.13 2.55
CA THR A 228 -8.21 -12.05 3.82
C THR A 228 -6.94 -12.91 3.72
N PRO A 229 -5.73 -12.32 3.86
CA PRO A 229 -4.50 -13.09 3.81
C PRO A 229 -4.41 -14.10 4.96
N PHE A 230 -4.20 -15.39 4.64
CA PHE A 230 -4.02 -16.44 5.66
C PHE A 230 -2.74 -16.32 6.48
N LYS A 231 -1.73 -15.59 5.97
CA LYS A 231 -0.46 -15.36 6.65
C LYS A 231 -0.26 -13.86 6.87
N PRO A 232 0.18 -13.44 8.06
CA PRO A 232 0.54 -12.05 8.29
C PRO A 232 1.69 -11.65 7.37
N VAL A 233 1.69 -10.39 6.96
CA VAL A 233 2.73 -9.81 6.10
C VAL A 233 4.05 -9.83 6.86
N ASP A 234 5.09 -10.36 6.22
CA ASP A 234 6.44 -10.32 6.79
C ASP A 234 7.12 -8.99 6.41
N PRO A 235 7.37 -8.08 7.36
CA PRO A 235 7.98 -6.79 7.05
C PRO A 235 9.42 -6.93 6.52
N THR A 236 10.11 -8.04 6.82
CA THR A 236 11.50 -8.26 6.37
C THR A 236 11.57 -8.50 4.87
N ILE A 237 10.62 -9.27 4.32
CA ILE A 237 10.54 -9.59 2.90
C ILE A 237 10.13 -8.34 2.10
N THR A 238 9.19 -7.55 2.61
CA THR A 238 8.80 -6.27 1.99
C THR A 238 9.97 -5.29 1.97
N ALA A 239 10.70 -5.16 3.09
CA ALA A 239 11.91 -4.34 3.14
C ALA A 239 12.99 -4.84 2.17
N ALA A 240 13.11 -6.15 1.97
CA ALA A 240 14.02 -6.74 0.99
C ALA A 240 13.67 -6.37 -0.44
N GLY A 241 12.39 -6.47 -0.81
CA GLY A 241 11.89 -6.04 -2.12
C GLY A 241 12.17 -4.56 -2.38
N LEU A 242 11.88 -3.69 -1.42
CA LEU A 242 12.13 -2.25 -1.50
C LEU A 242 13.62 -1.93 -1.63
N TYR A 243 14.48 -2.62 -0.88
CA TYR A 243 15.93 -2.46 -0.98
C TYR A 243 16.42 -2.83 -2.39
N MET A 244 16.00 -3.98 -2.92
CA MET A 244 16.38 -4.44 -4.25
C MET A 244 15.94 -3.46 -5.35
N ARG A 245 14.68 -2.99 -5.31
CA ARG A 245 14.17 -1.97 -6.22
C ARG A 245 14.98 -0.68 -6.14
N GLY A 246 15.30 -0.23 -4.93
CA GLY A 246 16.12 0.94 -4.68
C GLY A 246 17.52 0.80 -5.30
N THR A 247 18.18 -0.33 -5.09
CA THR A 247 19.51 -0.61 -5.65
C THR A 247 19.48 -0.63 -7.18
N ILE A 248 18.51 -1.32 -7.79
CA ILE A 248 18.35 -1.35 -9.26
C ILE A 248 18.15 0.07 -9.81
N LYS A 249 17.29 0.87 -9.17
CA LYS A 249 17.09 2.27 -9.54
C LYS A 249 18.39 3.07 -9.46
N THR A 250 19.16 2.94 -8.38
CA THR A 250 20.44 3.67 -8.26
C THR A 250 21.46 3.26 -9.32
N ILE A 251 21.48 1.99 -9.73
CA ILE A 251 22.35 1.51 -10.81
C ILE A 251 21.92 2.12 -12.15
N ARG A 252 20.62 2.09 -12.47
CA ARG A 252 20.07 2.68 -13.70
C ARG A 252 20.25 4.20 -13.76
N ASP A 253 20.08 4.88 -12.63
CA ASP A 253 20.30 6.32 -12.51
C ASP A 253 21.79 6.66 -12.71
N ALA A 254 22.70 5.86 -12.15
CA ALA A 254 24.13 6.02 -12.37
C ALA A 254 24.48 5.81 -13.85
N GLU A 255 23.95 4.76 -14.49
CA GLU A 255 24.13 4.48 -15.92
C GLU A 255 23.62 5.62 -16.80
N THR A 256 22.44 6.17 -16.52
CA THR A 256 21.85 7.29 -17.27
C THR A 256 22.63 8.60 -17.07
N ASN A 257 23.22 8.79 -15.88
CA ASN A 257 24.00 9.98 -15.57
C ASN A 257 25.42 9.95 -16.15
N LEU A 258 26.02 8.78 -16.38
CA LEU A 258 27.35 8.63 -17.00
C LEU A 258 27.49 9.37 -18.36
N PRO A 259 26.61 9.18 -19.37
CA PRO A 259 26.71 9.91 -20.64
C PRO A 259 26.44 11.41 -20.48
N ARG A 260 25.58 11.83 -19.54
CA ARG A 260 25.37 13.25 -19.21
C ARG A 260 26.61 13.88 -18.59
N MET A 261 27.35 13.14 -17.76
CA MET A 261 28.61 13.60 -17.17
C MET A 261 29.73 13.64 -18.21
N LEU A 262 29.79 12.68 -19.14
CA LEU A 262 30.73 12.69 -20.27
C LEU A 262 30.48 13.87 -21.23
N GLN A 263 29.22 14.22 -21.52
CA GLN A 263 28.87 15.40 -22.31
C GLN A 263 29.22 16.73 -21.60
N LYS A 264 29.11 16.78 -20.26
CA LYS A 264 29.50 17.95 -19.47
C LYS A 264 31.03 18.09 -19.36
N ALA A 265 31.75 16.99 -19.28
CA ALA A 265 33.21 16.95 -19.34
C ALA A 265 33.72 17.39 -20.72
N ALA A 266 33.08 16.96 -21.81
CA ALA A 266 33.38 17.40 -23.19
C ALA A 266 33.14 18.90 -23.43
N LYS A 267 32.30 19.56 -22.61
CA LYS A 267 32.03 21.01 -22.64
C LYS A 267 32.89 21.84 -21.68
N GLY A 268 33.98 21.28 -21.12
CA GLY A 268 34.99 22.03 -20.39
C GLY A 268 34.60 22.54 -18.99
N LYS A 269 33.49 22.08 -18.39
CA LYS A 269 33.19 22.36 -16.98
C LYS A 269 33.95 21.36 -16.09
N LYS A 270 34.72 21.86 -15.12
CA LYS A 270 35.49 21.05 -14.15
C LYS A 270 34.62 19.94 -13.54
N VAL A 271 34.81 18.71 -14.02
CA VAL A 271 34.34 17.47 -13.40
C VAL A 271 35.50 16.97 -12.54
N ASN A 272 35.24 16.58 -11.29
CA ASN A 272 36.27 16.09 -10.38
C ASN A 272 36.85 14.77 -10.95
N THR A 273 38.11 14.81 -11.38
CA THR A 273 38.80 13.78 -12.19
C THR A 273 39.39 12.64 -11.37
N ASP A 274 38.67 12.13 -10.36
CA ASP A 274 39.04 10.88 -9.65
C ASP A 274 38.11 9.70 -9.96
N SER A 275 37.01 9.96 -10.68
CA SER A 275 36.15 8.92 -11.27
C SER A 275 36.34 8.94 -12.78
N ALA A 276 37.30 8.18 -13.28
CA ALA A 276 37.69 8.11 -14.68
C ALA A 276 36.50 7.89 -15.64
N PRO A 277 36.56 8.43 -16.87
CA PRO A 277 35.46 8.38 -17.82
C PRO A 277 35.29 6.96 -18.36
N PHE A 278 34.16 6.33 -18.05
CA PHE A 278 33.80 5.04 -18.64
C PHE A 278 33.63 5.19 -20.16
N ASP A 279 34.30 4.32 -20.90
CA ASP A 279 34.27 4.27 -22.36
C ASP A 279 33.02 3.47 -22.79
N LEU A 280 32.00 4.17 -23.31
CA LEU A 280 30.65 3.65 -23.65
C LEU A 280 30.63 2.50 -24.68
N LYS A 281 31.79 2.12 -25.24
CA LYS A 281 31.94 1.07 -26.26
C LYS A 281 32.45 -0.27 -25.74
N LYS A 282 32.80 -0.38 -24.46
CA LYS A 282 33.25 -1.64 -23.84
C LYS A 282 32.12 -2.30 -23.05
N PRO A 283 32.14 -3.64 -22.87
CA PRO A 283 31.16 -4.32 -22.03
C PRO A 283 31.20 -3.75 -20.61
N ASN A 284 30.04 -3.26 -20.16
CA ASN A 284 29.89 -2.67 -18.84
C ASN A 284 30.04 -3.77 -17.77
N SER A 285 30.92 -3.56 -16.80
CA SER A 285 31.00 -4.42 -15.61
C SER A 285 30.64 -3.60 -14.38
N VAL A 286 29.68 -4.10 -13.60
CA VAL A 286 29.25 -3.47 -12.35
C VAL A 286 29.83 -4.29 -11.20
N LYS A 287 30.61 -3.65 -10.33
CA LYS A 287 31.09 -4.27 -9.09
C LYS A 287 30.26 -3.73 -7.93
N ILE A 288 29.51 -4.62 -7.29
CA ILE A 288 28.67 -4.29 -6.14
C ILE A 288 29.45 -4.64 -4.88
N TYR A 289 29.67 -3.65 -4.02
CA TYR A 289 30.28 -3.85 -2.70
C TYR A 289 29.21 -3.76 -1.63
N VAL A 290 29.09 -4.82 -0.83
CA VAL A 290 28.17 -4.86 0.32
C VAL A 290 29.01 -4.82 1.59
N ALA A 291 28.90 -3.72 2.34
CA ALA A 291 29.54 -3.61 3.65
C ALA A 291 28.79 -4.48 4.66
N LYS A 292 29.49 -5.40 5.34
CA LYS A 292 28.92 -6.25 6.39
C LYS A 292 28.68 -5.47 7.69
N GLU A 293 29.51 -4.48 7.94
CA GLU A 293 29.44 -3.59 9.10
C GLU A 293 29.53 -2.14 8.64
N PHE A 294 28.95 -1.25 9.43
CA PHE A 294 29.10 0.17 9.19
C PHE A 294 30.56 0.59 9.38
N PRO A 295 31.11 1.44 8.50
CA PRO A 295 32.38 2.12 8.77
C PRO A 295 32.31 2.85 10.12
N GLU A 296 33.43 2.94 10.83
CA GLU A 296 33.50 3.48 12.20
C GLU A 296 32.81 4.85 12.34
N TRP A 297 32.96 5.74 11.35
CA TRP A 297 32.29 7.05 11.34
C TRP A 297 30.75 6.98 11.23
N GLN A 298 30.20 5.96 10.57
CA GLN A 298 28.75 5.73 10.49
C GLN A 298 28.22 5.12 11.78
N ASN A 299 29.00 4.26 12.44
CA ASN A 299 28.65 3.75 13.78
C ASN A 299 28.64 4.88 14.81
N THR A 300 29.65 5.75 14.81
CA THR A 300 29.68 6.94 15.70
C THR A 300 28.52 7.88 15.42
N ALA A 301 28.14 8.08 14.15
CA ALA A 301 26.97 8.88 13.78
C ALA A 301 25.65 8.25 14.24
N VAL A 302 25.48 6.92 14.10
CA VAL A 302 24.28 6.20 14.57
C VAL A 302 24.20 6.21 16.10
N GLN A 303 25.33 6.04 16.79
CA GLN A 303 25.41 6.12 18.25
C GLN A 303 25.06 7.54 18.74
N THR A 304 25.60 8.57 18.09
CA THR A 304 25.25 9.98 18.37
C THR A 304 23.75 10.25 18.18
N VAL A 305 23.12 9.65 17.17
CA VAL A 305 21.68 9.78 16.94
C VAL A 305 20.87 8.99 17.98
N LYS A 306 21.39 7.86 18.46
CA LYS A 306 20.78 7.06 19.54
C LYS A 306 20.84 7.79 20.88
N ASP A 307 21.95 8.47 21.15
CA ASP A 307 22.15 9.25 22.38
C ASP A 307 21.36 10.58 22.36
N ALA A 308 21.02 11.08 21.17
CA ALA A 308 20.18 12.26 20.96
C ALA A 308 18.69 11.94 20.68
N TYR A 309 18.28 10.68 20.81
CA TYR A 309 16.89 10.25 20.66
C TYR A 309 16.19 10.26 22.03
N ASP A 310 15.07 10.97 22.11
CA ASP A 310 14.26 11.03 23.33
C ASP A 310 13.05 10.10 23.19
N GLU A 311 12.99 9.03 23.99
CA GLU A 311 11.96 7.96 23.89
C GLU A 311 10.52 8.45 24.14
N LYS A 312 10.33 9.66 24.67
CA LYS A 312 9.01 10.20 25.04
C LYS A 312 8.34 11.05 23.95
N GLU A 313 9.11 11.61 23.02
CA GLU A 313 8.60 12.51 21.97
C GLU A 313 8.74 11.92 20.55
N ASP A 314 9.40 10.76 20.40
CA ASP A 314 9.75 10.14 19.10
C ASP A 314 10.41 11.15 18.13
N ASN A 315 11.22 12.05 18.69
CA ASN A 315 11.84 13.15 17.97
C ASN A 315 13.33 13.25 18.31
N VAL A 316 14.13 13.72 17.35
CA VAL A 316 15.59 13.75 17.44
C VAL A 316 16.04 15.19 17.51
N ASP A 317 16.59 15.59 18.66
CA ASP A 317 17.08 16.95 18.92
C ASP A 317 18.22 17.34 17.93
N ASP A 318 17.88 18.17 16.93
CA ASP A 318 18.83 18.65 15.92
C ASP A 318 20.00 19.46 16.53
N ALA A 319 19.77 20.10 17.67
CA ALA A 319 20.79 20.87 18.38
C ALA A 319 21.82 19.97 19.10
N LYS A 320 21.36 18.90 19.76
CA LYS A 320 22.24 17.93 20.44
C LYS A 320 23.03 17.09 19.44
N VAL A 321 22.41 16.68 18.33
CA VAL A 321 23.12 15.96 17.25
C VAL A 321 24.25 16.82 16.69
N ARG A 322 24.03 18.13 16.48
CA ARG A 322 25.10 19.03 16.02
C ARG A 322 26.21 19.20 17.06
N GLN A 323 25.89 19.32 18.35
CA GLN A 323 26.90 19.44 19.41
C GLN A 323 27.76 18.18 19.56
N LEU A 324 27.13 17.00 19.57
CA LEU A 324 27.84 15.71 19.67
C LEU A 324 28.67 15.40 18.41
N LEU A 325 28.29 15.93 17.24
CA LEU A 325 29.12 15.86 16.02
C LEU A 325 30.34 16.80 16.06
N VAL A 326 30.24 17.93 16.77
CA VAL A 326 31.37 18.84 17.03
C VAL A 326 32.36 18.16 17.96
N GLU A 327 31.88 17.55 19.06
CA GLU A 327 32.72 16.86 20.04
C GLU A 327 33.44 15.63 19.46
N ASN A 328 32.77 14.88 18.58
CA ASN A 328 33.36 13.71 17.91
C ASN A 328 34.23 14.05 16.68
N GLY A 329 34.51 15.33 16.39
CA GLY A 329 35.42 15.76 15.32
C GLY A 329 34.95 15.46 13.88
N LEU A 330 33.69 15.10 13.68
CA LEU A 330 33.13 14.61 12.41
C LEU A 330 32.49 15.71 11.54
N ILE A 331 32.61 16.98 11.94
CA ILE A 331 32.05 18.12 11.19
C ILE A 331 32.70 18.36 9.83
N ASN A 332 33.95 17.96 9.65
CA ASN A 332 34.71 18.23 8.43
C ASN A 332 34.32 17.31 7.26
N ASP A 333 33.54 16.25 7.52
CA ASP A 333 33.13 15.32 6.49
C ASP A 333 31.73 15.68 5.98
N LYS A 334 31.67 16.27 4.77
CA LYS A 334 30.43 16.73 4.10
C LYS A 334 29.38 15.62 3.90
N ARG A 335 29.73 14.37 4.21
CA ARG A 335 28.90 13.16 4.09
C ARG A 335 28.04 12.87 5.33
N VAL A 336 28.42 13.40 6.49
CA VAL A 336 27.78 13.06 7.79
C VAL A 336 26.42 13.75 7.93
N MET A 337 26.30 15.02 7.56
CA MET A 337 25.03 15.76 7.63
C MET A 337 23.95 15.18 6.69
N PRO A 338 24.24 14.86 5.41
CA PRO A 338 23.29 14.16 4.54
C PRO A 338 22.93 12.76 5.05
N PHE A 339 23.88 12.03 5.65
CA PHE A 339 23.62 10.70 6.22
C PHE A 339 22.64 10.77 7.40
N ILE A 340 22.81 11.73 8.30
CA ILE A 340 21.93 11.94 9.44
C ILE A 340 20.54 12.40 9.00
N GLN A 341 20.44 13.28 8.01
CA GLN A 341 19.14 13.67 7.44
C GLN A 341 18.43 12.48 6.78
N ALA A 342 19.16 11.66 6.03
CA ALA A 342 18.61 10.43 5.44
C ALA A 342 18.22 9.39 6.51
N PHE A 343 18.98 9.32 7.61
CA PHE A 343 18.70 8.46 8.74
C PHE A 343 17.46 8.94 9.52
N LYS A 344 17.31 10.25 9.76
CA LYS A 344 16.10 10.87 10.34
C LYS A 344 14.86 10.62 9.50
N LYS A 345 14.96 10.79 8.17
CA LYS A 345 13.87 10.47 7.25
C LYS A 345 13.48 8.99 7.31
N ARG A 346 14.44 8.09 7.51
CA ARG A 346 14.17 6.65 7.69
C ARG A 346 13.59 6.33 9.07
N MET A 347 14.06 6.96 10.14
CA MET A 347 13.46 6.81 11.48
C MET A 347 11.99 7.22 11.48
N ALA A 348 11.67 8.36 10.84
CA ALA A 348 10.29 8.81 10.68
C ALA A 348 9.41 7.87 9.84
N GLN A 349 10.01 7.05 8.96
CA GLN A 349 9.26 6.12 8.09
C GLN A 349 9.11 4.71 8.66
N TYR A 350 10.11 4.20 9.38
CA TYR A 350 10.17 2.79 9.81
C TYR A 350 10.14 2.62 11.34
N GLY A 351 10.05 3.72 12.09
CA GLY A 351 10.14 3.76 13.54
C GLY A 351 11.59 3.67 14.04
N ALA A 352 11.86 4.29 15.18
CA ALA A 352 13.19 4.35 15.79
C ALA A 352 13.79 2.97 16.06
N GLN A 353 13.01 2.02 16.59
CA GLN A 353 13.51 0.68 16.94
C GLN A 353 14.03 -0.11 15.73
N THR A 354 13.34 -0.04 14.58
CA THR A 354 13.76 -0.72 13.34
C THR A 354 14.98 -0.05 12.70
N ALA A 355 15.09 1.27 12.84
CA ALA A 355 16.21 2.03 12.29
C ALA A 355 17.52 1.80 13.07
N PHE A 356 17.43 1.65 14.39
CA PHE A 356 18.59 1.38 15.26
C PHE A 356 19.03 -0.11 15.25
N GLN A 357 18.11 -1.07 15.12
CA GLN A 357 18.42 -2.52 15.11
C GLN A 357 18.80 -3.08 13.72
N ARG A 358 19.59 -2.31 12.96
CA ARG A 358 19.94 -2.66 11.57
C ARG A 358 20.89 -3.87 11.44
N GLY A 359 21.37 -4.43 12.55
CA GLY A 359 22.27 -5.59 12.58
C GLY A 359 21.59 -6.95 12.35
N GLU A 360 20.32 -7.11 12.75
CA GLU A 360 19.68 -8.45 12.77
C GLU A 360 18.59 -8.65 11.72
N ARG A 361 17.94 -7.57 11.25
CA ARG A 361 16.82 -7.66 10.29
C ARG A 361 17.08 -6.93 8.97
N HIS A 362 18.34 -6.78 8.56
CA HIS A 362 18.61 -6.19 7.25
C HIS A 362 18.33 -7.24 6.16
N PRO A 363 17.55 -6.91 5.12
CA PRO A 363 17.29 -7.83 4.01
C PRO A 363 18.54 -8.33 3.27
N ALA A 364 19.66 -7.61 3.36
CA ALA A 364 20.93 -8.06 2.79
C ALA A 364 21.49 -9.32 3.47
N ARG A 365 21.09 -9.61 4.72
CA ARG A 365 21.46 -10.83 5.45
C ARG A 365 20.52 -12.01 5.14
N VAL A 366 19.25 -11.75 4.83
CA VAL A 366 18.24 -12.79 4.55
C VAL A 366 18.44 -13.41 3.16
N VAL A 367 18.98 -12.66 2.20
CA VAL A 367 19.29 -13.16 0.85
C VAL A 367 20.51 -14.11 0.83
N ALA A 368 21.30 -14.16 1.91
CA ALA A 368 22.37 -15.14 2.06
C ALA A 368 21.82 -16.46 2.62
N LEU A 369 21.07 -17.21 1.79
CA LEU A 369 20.92 -18.65 2.01
C LEU A 369 22.27 -19.35 1.73
N PRO A 370 22.55 -20.47 2.43
CA PRO A 370 23.91 -20.95 2.64
C PRO A 370 24.55 -21.30 1.30
N GLN A 371 25.73 -20.73 1.05
CA GLN A 371 26.63 -21.29 0.05
C GLN A 371 26.96 -22.71 0.49
N GLU A 372 26.33 -23.69 -0.16
CA GLU A 372 26.91 -25.02 -0.28
C GLU A 372 28.34 -24.82 -0.80
N VAL A 373 29.28 -25.26 0.02
CA VAL A 373 30.70 -25.21 -0.24
C VAL A 373 30.95 -26.13 -1.43
N ALA A 374 30.96 -25.55 -2.63
CA ALA A 374 31.57 -26.19 -3.79
C ALA A 374 33.08 -26.20 -3.55
N GLU A 375 33.58 -27.29 -3.00
CA GLU A 375 35.01 -27.57 -2.91
C GLU A 375 35.64 -27.46 -4.30
N PRO A 376 36.79 -26.78 -4.44
CA PRO A 376 37.51 -26.75 -5.70
C PRO A 376 38.13 -28.13 -5.94
N CYS A 377 37.64 -28.86 -6.95
CA CYS A 377 38.33 -30.02 -7.51
C CYS A 377 39.75 -29.61 -7.91
N GLY A 378 40.70 -29.97 -7.05
CA GLY A 378 42.12 -29.75 -7.27
C GLY A 378 42.62 -30.57 -8.46
N CYS A 379 43.24 -29.87 -9.41
CA CYS A 379 44.18 -30.48 -10.34
C CYS A 379 45.33 -31.12 -9.57
N GLY A 380 45.27 -32.44 -9.38
CA GLY A 380 46.39 -33.27 -8.96
C GLY A 380 46.96 -34.02 -10.15
N GLY A 381 48.13 -33.61 -10.62
CA GLY A 381 48.92 -34.39 -11.57
C GLY A 381 49.59 -35.60 -10.91
N LEU A 382 49.62 -36.69 -11.66
CA LEU A 382 50.68 -37.72 -11.77
C LEU A 382 51.31 -38.27 -10.48
N VAL A 383 51.04 -39.54 -10.15
CA VAL A 383 52.04 -40.64 -9.98
C VAL A 383 51.29 -41.98 -10.07
N GLY A 384 51.77 -42.92 -10.91
CA GLY A 384 51.33 -44.33 -10.94
C GLY A 384 51.21 -44.90 -12.34
#